data_AF-A0A067CXR5-F1
#
_entry.id   AF-A0A067CXR5-F1
#
_cell.length_a   1.000
_cell.length_b   1.000
_cell.length_c   1.000
_cell.angle_alpha   90.00
_cell.angle_beta   90.00
_cell.angle_gamma   90.00
#
_symmetry.space_group_name_H-M   'P 1'
#
loop_
_entity.id
_entity.type
_entity.pdbx_description
1 polymer ?
#
loop_
_entity_poly.entity_id
_entity_poly.type
_entity_poly.pdbx_seq_one_letter_code
_entity_poly.pdbx_strand_id
1 'polypeptide(L)'
;MGERKVLNKYFPPDFDPALMPRRKQPKNMQIEVRMMLPFSIQCSTCGEYMYRGKKFNSRKEDVLEEDYHGIKIFRFYIRCITCASEITFKTDPQHGDYAAEHGCQRNFEPWRETDADEAAVLKEREEEEKGDSMKALENRTLDSKREMDILDALDEIKAINQRHAKVDTDALLAKVASSGEQPVETKIMTEEEIQAEMENFRKRKLEQLASGPPAKAAKTVPKSVVASKPKAKAAPAKAVALVGNYDSNSD
;
A
#
# COMPACT_ATOMS: atom_id res chain seq x y z
N MET A 1 -38.27 -13.56 -48.87
CA MET A 1 -37.13 -14.00 -48.05
C MET A 1 -37.50 -15.32 -47.41
N GLY A 2 -36.61 -16.32 -47.43
CA GLY A 2 -36.87 -17.58 -46.71
C GLY A 2 -36.95 -17.35 -45.21
N GLU A 3 -37.72 -18.20 -44.50
CA GLU A 3 -37.86 -18.15 -43.06
C GLU A 3 -36.53 -18.43 -42.34
N ARG A 4 -36.29 -17.85 -41.16
CA ARG A 4 -35.07 -18.15 -40.36
C ARG A 4 -34.98 -19.62 -39.97
N LYS A 5 -36.12 -20.27 -39.76
CA LYS A 5 -36.24 -21.69 -39.40
C LYS A 5 -37.01 -22.42 -40.49
N VAL A 6 -36.33 -22.68 -41.60
CA VAL A 6 -36.93 -23.46 -42.69
C VAL A 6 -37.09 -24.92 -42.26
N LEU A 7 -38.32 -25.42 -42.32
CA LEU A 7 -38.66 -26.83 -42.01
C LEU A 7 -38.01 -27.80 -43.02
N ASN A 8 -38.21 -27.53 -44.32
CA ASN A 8 -37.73 -28.39 -45.40
C ASN A 8 -36.85 -27.61 -46.37
N LYS A 9 -35.65 -28.13 -46.64
CA LYS A 9 -34.79 -27.66 -47.73
C LYS A 9 -35.00 -28.60 -48.92
N TYR A 10 -35.12 -28.04 -50.13
CA TYR A 10 -35.20 -28.85 -51.34
C TYR A 10 -33.85 -29.54 -51.58
N PHE A 11 -33.86 -30.87 -51.68
CA PHE A 11 -32.73 -31.67 -52.13
C PHE A 11 -33.06 -32.19 -53.54
N PRO A 12 -32.15 -32.08 -54.52
CA PRO A 12 -32.39 -32.62 -55.85
C PRO A 12 -32.53 -34.16 -55.80
N PRO A 13 -33.28 -34.78 -56.73
CA PRO A 13 -33.56 -36.22 -56.71
C PRO A 13 -32.29 -37.09 -56.85
N ASP A 14 -31.22 -36.55 -57.45
CA ASP A 14 -29.93 -37.24 -57.63
C ASP A 14 -28.95 -37.01 -56.46
N PHE A 15 -29.40 -36.41 -55.34
CA PHE A 15 -28.53 -36.07 -54.21
C PHE A 15 -28.21 -37.31 -53.36
N ASP A 16 -26.97 -37.80 -53.45
CA ASP A 16 -26.44 -38.84 -52.55
C ASP A 16 -25.55 -38.22 -51.45
N PRO A 17 -25.95 -38.33 -50.16
CA PRO A 17 -25.15 -37.84 -49.03
C PRO A 17 -23.75 -38.48 -48.91
N ALA A 18 -23.54 -39.70 -49.45
CA ALA A 18 -22.27 -40.41 -49.34
C ALA A 18 -21.17 -39.85 -50.26
N LEU A 19 -21.56 -39.23 -51.38
CA LEU A 19 -20.64 -38.69 -52.38
C LEU A 19 -20.13 -37.28 -52.04
N MET A 20 -20.71 -36.61 -51.03
CA MET A 20 -20.32 -35.24 -50.67
C MET A 20 -19.02 -35.23 -49.84
N PRO A 21 -17.96 -34.56 -50.31
CA PRO A 21 -16.72 -34.46 -49.54
C PRO A 21 -16.91 -33.53 -48.33
N ARG A 22 -16.47 -33.98 -47.15
CA ARG A 22 -16.37 -33.11 -45.97
C ARG A 22 -15.19 -32.15 -46.15
N ARG A 23 -15.45 -30.84 -45.99
CA ARG A 23 -14.40 -29.82 -46.00
C ARG A 23 -13.45 -30.06 -44.81
N LYS A 24 -12.20 -30.46 -45.09
CA LYS A 24 -11.14 -30.56 -44.09
C LYS A 24 -10.58 -29.14 -43.86
N GLN A 25 -10.84 -28.57 -42.68
CA GLN A 25 -10.20 -27.33 -42.26
C GLN A 25 -8.88 -27.64 -41.55
N PRO A 26 -7.86 -26.78 -41.67
CA PRO A 26 -6.64 -26.92 -40.90
C PRO A 26 -6.93 -26.79 -39.40
N LYS A 27 -6.17 -27.49 -38.56
CA LYS A 27 -6.40 -27.50 -37.10
C LYS A 27 -6.16 -26.13 -36.46
N ASN A 28 -5.26 -25.32 -37.01
CA ASN A 28 -4.94 -23.97 -36.50
C ASN A 28 -5.69 -22.88 -37.29
N MET A 29 -6.96 -23.15 -37.63
CA MET A 29 -7.75 -22.16 -38.34
C MET A 29 -8.12 -21.01 -37.41
N GLN A 30 -7.84 -19.79 -37.84
CA GLN A 30 -8.31 -18.60 -37.15
C GLN A 30 -9.81 -18.41 -37.39
N ILE A 31 -10.58 -18.32 -36.31
CA ILE A 31 -12.03 -18.13 -36.32
C ILE A 31 -12.34 -16.72 -35.85
N GLU A 32 -13.14 -15.97 -36.60
CA GLU A 32 -13.59 -14.64 -36.17
C GLU A 32 -14.71 -14.76 -35.13
N VAL A 33 -14.46 -14.23 -33.94
CA VAL A 33 -15.41 -14.22 -32.82
C VAL A 33 -15.55 -12.81 -32.29
N ARG A 34 -16.78 -12.36 -32.06
CA ARG A 34 -17.05 -11.08 -31.42
C ARG A 34 -17.01 -11.23 -29.89
N MET A 35 -15.98 -10.68 -29.27
CA MET A 35 -15.68 -10.83 -27.84
C MET A 35 -15.63 -9.46 -27.15
N MET A 36 -15.75 -9.44 -25.83
CA MET A 36 -15.47 -8.27 -25.00
C MET A 36 -14.07 -8.42 -24.38
N LEU A 37 -13.36 -7.29 -24.19
CA LEU A 37 -12.10 -7.32 -23.44
C LEU A 37 -12.33 -7.77 -21.99
N PRO A 38 -11.61 -8.80 -21.52
CA PRO A 38 -11.80 -9.36 -20.17
C PRO A 38 -11.22 -8.48 -19.07
N PHE A 39 -10.15 -7.74 -19.35
CA PHE A 39 -9.49 -6.80 -18.44
C PHE A 39 -9.10 -5.50 -19.17
N SER A 40 -8.82 -4.45 -18.41
CA SER A 40 -8.32 -3.19 -18.98
C SER A 40 -6.85 -3.33 -19.38
N ILE A 41 -6.55 -2.88 -20.60
CA ILE A 41 -5.21 -2.97 -21.19
C ILE A 41 -4.75 -1.62 -21.70
N GLN A 42 -3.44 -1.42 -21.65
CA GLN A 42 -2.75 -0.32 -22.31
C GLN A 42 -2.02 -0.86 -23.53
N CYS A 43 -2.20 -0.23 -24.68
CA CYS A 43 -1.46 -0.60 -25.89
C CYS A 43 0.00 -0.14 -25.76
N SER A 44 0.93 -1.06 -26.00
CA SER A 44 2.38 -0.76 -25.96
C SER A 44 2.83 0.23 -27.04
N THR A 45 2.18 0.24 -28.20
CA THR A 45 2.59 1.05 -29.35
C THR A 45 2.13 2.51 -29.27
N CYS A 46 0.88 2.75 -28.83
CA CYS A 46 0.27 4.08 -28.84
C CYS A 46 -0.12 4.61 -27.46
N GLY A 47 0.03 3.81 -26.40
CA GLY A 47 -0.36 4.18 -25.04
C GLY A 47 -1.86 4.29 -24.81
N GLU A 48 -2.70 4.00 -25.82
CA GLU A 48 -4.16 4.07 -25.69
C GLU A 48 -4.68 3.03 -24.70
N TYR A 49 -5.54 3.46 -23.79
CA TYR A 49 -6.21 2.59 -22.82
C TYR A 49 -7.48 2.01 -23.42
N MET A 50 -7.59 0.67 -23.38
CA MET A 50 -8.81 -0.04 -23.71
C MET A 50 -9.38 -0.64 -22.44
N TYR A 51 -10.54 -0.11 -22.04
CA TYR A 51 -11.23 -0.54 -20.84
C TYR A 51 -11.93 -1.90 -21.01
N ARG A 52 -12.11 -2.58 -19.88
CA ARG A 52 -12.86 -3.84 -19.78
C ARG A 52 -14.26 -3.68 -20.38
N GLY A 53 -14.72 -4.70 -21.10
CA GLY A 53 -16.05 -4.72 -21.72
C GLY A 53 -16.14 -4.09 -23.11
N LYS A 54 -15.05 -3.49 -23.63
CA LYS A 54 -15.03 -2.99 -25.01
C LYS A 54 -15.15 -4.16 -26.00
N LYS A 55 -16.09 -4.06 -26.94
CA LYS A 55 -16.42 -5.12 -27.91
C LYS A 55 -15.52 -5.06 -29.13
N PHE A 56 -14.94 -6.19 -29.51
CA PHE A 56 -14.10 -6.34 -30.70
C PHE A 56 -14.49 -7.53 -31.54
N ASN A 57 -14.21 -7.44 -32.84
CA ASN A 57 -14.09 -8.62 -33.68
C ASN A 57 -12.68 -9.15 -33.49
N SER A 58 -12.55 -10.28 -32.80
CA SER A 58 -11.29 -10.93 -32.49
C SER A 58 -11.08 -12.14 -33.40
N ARG A 59 -9.83 -12.47 -33.72
CA ARG A 59 -9.50 -13.77 -34.32
C ARG A 59 -9.10 -14.71 -33.20
N LYS A 60 -9.73 -15.87 -33.13
CA LYS A 60 -9.46 -16.93 -32.16
C LYS A 60 -8.62 -18.01 -32.81
N GLU A 61 -7.55 -18.43 -32.16
CA GLU A 61 -6.71 -19.56 -32.54
C GLU A 61 -6.56 -20.53 -31.36
N ASP A 62 -6.53 -21.83 -31.66
CA ASP A 62 -6.23 -22.88 -30.67
C ASP A 62 -4.69 -23.02 -30.57
N VAL A 63 -4.13 -22.81 -29.38
CA VAL A 63 -2.69 -22.99 -29.15
C VAL A 63 -2.42 -24.48 -28.97
N LEU A 64 -1.75 -25.12 -29.94
CA LEU A 64 -1.50 -26.57 -29.90
C LEU A 64 -0.41 -26.99 -28.92
N GLU A 65 0.44 -26.05 -28.49
CA GLU A 65 1.61 -26.31 -27.67
C GLU A 65 1.28 -26.42 -26.17
N GLU A 66 0.15 -25.84 -25.76
CA GLU A 66 -0.20 -25.65 -24.35
C GLU A 66 -1.64 -26.11 -24.09
N ASP A 67 -1.78 -27.22 -23.38
CA ASP A 67 -3.06 -27.73 -22.89
C ASP A 67 -3.02 -27.82 -21.36
N TYR A 68 -4.06 -27.31 -20.67
CA TYR A 68 -4.17 -27.39 -19.22
C TYR A 68 -5.08 -28.54 -18.82
N HIS A 69 -4.52 -29.66 -18.34
CA HIS A 69 -5.27 -30.86 -17.95
C HIS A 69 -6.31 -31.33 -19.01
N GLY A 70 -6.01 -31.16 -20.30
CA GLY A 70 -6.90 -31.50 -21.43
C GLY A 70 -7.88 -30.39 -21.83
N ILE A 71 -7.84 -29.24 -21.16
CA ILE A 71 -8.54 -28.02 -21.55
C ILE A 71 -7.66 -27.24 -22.52
N LYS A 72 -8.19 -26.97 -23.70
CA LYS A 72 -7.50 -26.20 -24.75
C LYS A 72 -7.32 -24.75 -24.34
N ILE A 73 -6.13 -24.22 -24.60
CA ILE A 73 -5.84 -22.80 -24.45
C ILE A 73 -6.07 -22.08 -25.77
N PHE A 74 -6.78 -20.96 -25.71
CA PHE A 74 -7.08 -20.13 -26.89
C PHE A 74 -6.28 -18.85 -26.86
N ARG A 75 -5.71 -18.48 -28.01
CA ARG A 75 -5.10 -17.18 -28.25
C ARG A 75 -6.06 -16.31 -29.03
N PHE A 76 -6.27 -15.09 -28.57
CA PHE A 76 -7.10 -14.11 -29.22
C PHE A 76 -6.25 -12.98 -29.78
N TYR A 77 -6.53 -12.60 -31.03
CA TYR A 77 -5.94 -11.43 -31.68
C TYR A 77 -6.98 -10.32 -31.74
N ILE A 78 -6.65 -9.17 -31.17
CA ILE A 78 -7.44 -7.94 -31.23
C ILE A 78 -6.61 -6.83 -31.89
N ARG A 79 -7.27 -5.93 -32.61
CA ARG A 79 -6.63 -4.72 -33.13
C ARG A 79 -6.91 -3.53 -32.21
N CYS A 80 -5.89 -2.74 -31.93
CA CYS A 80 -6.07 -1.46 -31.24
C CYS A 80 -6.94 -0.51 -32.09
N ILE A 81 -7.74 0.34 -31.44
CA ILE A 81 -8.64 1.28 -32.12
C ILE A 81 -7.85 2.39 -32.82
N THR A 82 -6.74 2.83 -32.23
CA THR A 82 -5.99 4.00 -32.70
C THR A 82 -4.87 3.62 -33.67
N CYS A 83 -3.98 2.71 -33.27
CA CYS A 83 -2.80 2.35 -34.07
C CYS A 83 -2.97 1.07 -34.91
N ALA A 84 -4.12 0.39 -34.84
CA ALA A 84 -4.40 -0.88 -35.51
C ALA A 84 -3.38 -2.01 -35.26
N SER A 85 -2.48 -1.84 -34.27
CA SER A 85 -1.52 -2.87 -33.88
C SER A 85 -2.23 -4.11 -33.33
N GLU A 86 -1.64 -5.27 -33.57
CA GLU A 86 -2.18 -6.55 -33.12
C GLU A 86 -1.74 -6.83 -31.68
N ILE A 87 -2.74 -7.06 -30.85
CA ILE A 87 -2.62 -7.37 -29.44
C ILE A 87 -3.07 -8.81 -29.24
N THR A 88 -2.31 -9.57 -28.47
CA THR A 88 -2.59 -10.98 -28.19
C THR A 88 -2.72 -11.25 -26.70
N PHE A 89 -3.67 -12.11 -26.38
CA PHE A 89 -3.84 -12.64 -25.03
C PHE A 89 -4.31 -14.09 -25.10
N LYS A 90 -3.90 -14.87 -24.10
CA LYS A 90 -4.26 -16.27 -23.91
C LYS A 90 -5.29 -16.43 -22.81
N THR A 91 -6.02 -17.53 -22.84
CA THR A 91 -6.85 -18.00 -21.70
C THR A 91 -5.99 -18.75 -20.70
N ASP A 92 -6.14 -18.47 -19.40
CA ASP A 92 -5.43 -19.18 -18.32
C ASP A 92 -6.42 -19.97 -17.46
N PRO A 93 -6.62 -21.28 -17.74
CA PRO A 93 -7.60 -22.08 -17.00
C PRO A 93 -7.24 -22.29 -15.53
N GLN A 94 -5.96 -22.16 -15.14
CA GLN A 94 -5.50 -22.31 -13.75
C GLN A 94 -6.07 -21.24 -12.82
N HIS A 95 -6.13 -19.98 -13.29
CA HIS A 95 -6.57 -18.82 -12.50
C HIS A 95 -7.97 -18.36 -12.89
N GLY A 96 -8.55 -18.92 -13.96
CA GLY A 96 -9.83 -18.46 -14.53
C GLY A 96 -9.76 -17.07 -15.15
N ASP A 97 -8.57 -16.64 -15.56
CA ASP A 97 -8.30 -15.31 -16.12
C ASP A 97 -7.66 -15.44 -17.51
N TYR A 98 -7.17 -14.34 -18.06
CA TYR A 98 -6.49 -14.26 -19.33
C TYR A 98 -5.12 -13.59 -19.14
N ALA A 99 -4.07 -14.15 -19.75
CA ALA A 99 -2.72 -13.58 -19.77
C ALA A 99 -2.52 -12.71 -21.01
N ALA A 100 -1.98 -11.51 -20.81
CA ALA A 100 -1.48 -10.68 -21.92
C ALA A 100 -0.15 -11.24 -22.44
N GLU A 101 -0.02 -11.43 -23.75
CA GLU A 101 1.23 -11.91 -24.38
C GLU A 101 1.96 -10.76 -25.08
N HIS A 102 1.46 -10.34 -26.25
CA HIS A 102 2.11 -9.35 -27.09
C HIS A 102 1.25 -8.11 -27.29
N GLY A 103 1.91 -6.95 -27.31
CA GLY A 103 1.33 -5.70 -27.78
C GLY A 103 0.53 -4.93 -26.73
N CYS A 104 0.34 -5.49 -25.53
CA CYS A 104 -0.33 -4.81 -24.44
C CYS A 104 0.26 -5.11 -23.06
N GLN A 105 0.03 -4.17 -22.15
CA GLN A 105 0.23 -4.36 -20.72
C GLN A 105 -1.13 -4.32 -20.04
N ARG A 106 -1.33 -5.20 -19.06
CA ARG A 106 -2.51 -5.17 -18.19
C ARG A 106 -2.39 -3.99 -17.24
N ASN A 107 -3.50 -3.29 -16.99
CA ASN A 107 -3.49 -2.26 -15.96
C ASN A 107 -3.21 -2.89 -14.59
N PHE A 108 -2.36 -2.26 -13.80
CA PHE A 108 -2.01 -2.76 -12.48
C PHE A 108 -3.19 -2.60 -11.51
N GLU A 109 -3.60 -3.71 -10.90
CA GLU A 109 -4.68 -3.78 -9.90
C GLU A 109 -4.04 -4.02 -8.53
N PRO A 110 -3.97 -2.99 -7.64
CA PRO A 110 -3.24 -3.11 -6.37
C PRO A 110 -3.67 -4.27 -5.50
N TRP A 111 -4.95 -4.65 -5.54
CA TRP A 111 -5.49 -5.76 -4.76
C TRP A 111 -4.91 -7.12 -5.17
N ARG A 112 -4.41 -7.29 -6.40
CA ARG A 112 -3.79 -8.56 -6.83
C ARG A 112 -2.44 -8.80 -6.17
N GLU A 113 -1.66 -7.75 -5.94
CA GLU A 113 -0.40 -7.87 -5.18
C GLU A 113 -0.69 -8.12 -3.71
N THR A 114 -1.64 -7.38 -3.11
CA THR A 114 -2.00 -7.61 -1.71
C THR A 114 -2.52 -9.03 -1.48
N ASP A 115 -3.39 -9.53 -2.36
CA ASP A 115 -3.92 -10.90 -2.24
C ASP A 115 -2.80 -11.94 -2.41
N ALA A 116 -1.83 -11.70 -3.30
CA ALA A 116 -0.69 -12.58 -3.51
C ALA A 116 0.27 -12.58 -2.31
N ASP A 117 0.55 -11.40 -1.74
CA ASP A 117 1.39 -11.24 -0.55
C ASP A 117 0.71 -11.88 0.67
N GLU A 118 -0.58 -11.63 0.88
CA GLU A 118 -1.37 -12.25 1.96
C GLU A 118 -1.42 -13.78 1.81
N ALA A 119 -1.62 -14.29 0.60
CA ALA A 119 -1.60 -15.72 0.33
C ALA A 119 -0.22 -16.34 0.58
N ALA A 120 0.86 -15.63 0.25
CA ALA A 120 2.23 -16.10 0.51
C ALA A 120 2.50 -16.17 2.03
N VAL A 121 2.13 -15.14 2.78
CA VAL A 121 2.27 -15.09 4.25
C VAL A 121 1.42 -16.17 4.93
N LEU A 122 0.18 -16.35 4.48
CA LEU A 122 -0.70 -17.41 4.99
C LEU A 122 -0.12 -18.80 4.72
N LYS A 123 0.43 -19.01 3.53
CA LYS A 123 1.02 -20.30 3.16
C LYS A 123 2.28 -20.61 3.98
N GLU A 124 3.15 -19.63 4.20
CA GLU A 124 4.32 -19.78 5.08
C GLU A 124 3.89 -20.13 6.50
N ARG A 125 2.89 -19.42 7.03
CA ARG A 125 2.31 -19.72 8.33
C ARG A 125 1.71 -21.12 8.41
N GLU A 126 0.98 -21.54 7.39
CA GLU A 126 0.42 -22.90 7.34
C GLU A 126 1.52 -23.96 7.25
N GLU A 127 2.59 -23.74 6.50
CA GLU A 127 3.73 -24.66 6.41
C GLU A 127 4.45 -24.79 7.75
N GLU A 128 4.57 -23.69 8.49
CA GLU A 128 5.08 -23.68 9.85
C GLU A 128 4.19 -24.40 10.88
N GLU A 129 2.88 -24.42 10.64
CA GLU A 129 1.88 -25.06 11.49
C GLU A 129 1.58 -26.52 11.05
N LYS A 130 1.93 -26.88 9.81
CA LYS A 130 1.80 -28.23 9.24
C LYS A 130 2.82 -29.17 9.90
N GLY A 131 2.37 -29.83 10.96
CA GLY A 131 3.12 -30.87 11.67
C GLY A 131 2.93 -30.81 13.17
N ASP A 132 2.69 -29.61 13.73
CA ASP A 132 2.59 -29.39 15.17
C ASP A 132 1.32 -28.61 15.55
N SER A 133 0.31 -29.34 16.01
CA SER A 133 -0.95 -28.76 16.48
C SER A 133 -0.80 -27.82 17.68
N MET A 134 0.24 -28.03 18.50
CA MET A 134 0.59 -27.14 19.63
C MET A 134 1.08 -25.78 19.15
N LYS A 135 1.93 -25.74 18.11
CA LYS A 135 2.47 -24.50 17.55
C LYS A 135 1.37 -23.64 16.92
N ALA A 136 0.41 -24.26 16.24
CA ALA A 136 -0.78 -23.56 15.71
C ALA A 136 -1.63 -22.93 16.82
N LEU A 137 -1.79 -23.63 17.95
CA LEU A 137 -2.52 -23.12 19.11
C LEU A 137 -1.76 -21.95 19.76
N GLU A 138 -0.45 -22.08 19.94
CA GLU A 138 0.41 -21.01 20.45
C GLU A 138 0.33 -19.75 19.59
N ASN A 139 0.49 -19.87 18.27
CA ASN A 139 0.37 -18.76 17.33
C ASN A 139 -1.00 -18.07 17.44
N ARG A 140 -2.09 -18.85 17.52
CA ARG A 140 -3.44 -18.29 17.69
C ARG A 140 -3.57 -17.51 19.00
N THR A 141 -3.05 -18.05 20.10
CA THR A 141 -3.09 -17.35 21.39
C THR A 141 -2.22 -16.09 21.42
N LEU A 142 -1.08 -16.11 20.72
CA LEU A 142 -0.21 -14.95 20.58
C LEU A 142 -0.87 -13.85 19.76
N ASP A 143 -1.55 -14.21 18.68
CA ASP A 143 -2.29 -13.24 17.87
C ASP A 143 -3.47 -12.64 18.64
N SER A 144 -4.26 -13.45 19.35
CA SER A 144 -5.33 -12.92 20.21
C SER A 144 -4.78 -11.99 21.31
N LYS A 145 -3.61 -12.28 21.88
CA LYS A 145 -2.96 -11.37 22.84
C LYS A 145 -2.53 -10.07 22.18
N ARG A 146 -1.90 -10.12 21.00
CA ARG A 146 -1.52 -8.92 20.24
C ARG A 146 -2.73 -8.06 19.89
N GLU A 147 -3.84 -8.68 19.48
CA GLU A 147 -5.11 -7.98 19.20
C GLU A 147 -5.65 -7.28 20.45
N MET A 148 -5.63 -7.95 21.61
CA MET A 148 -6.02 -7.34 22.89
C MET A 148 -5.11 -6.16 23.27
N ASP A 149 -3.79 -6.34 23.19
CA ASP A 149 -2.81 -5.28 23.50
C ASP A 149 -2.98 -4.05 22.58
N ILE A 150 -3.30 -4.29 21.30
CA ILE A 150 -3.58 -3.21 20.34
C ILE A 150 -4.87 -2.48 20.69
N LEU A 151 -5.93 -3.20 21.08
CA LEU A 151 -7.20 -2.59 21.48
C LEU A 151 -7.05 -1.75 22.75
N ASP A 152 -6.33 -2.27 23.76
CA ASP A 152 -6.04 -1.54 24.99
C ASP A 152 -5.24 -0.27 24.71
N ALA A 153 -4.20 -0.36 23.86
CA ALA A 153 -3.41 0.80 23.45
C ALA A 153 -4.26 1.85 22.70
N LEU A 154 -5.19 1.43 21.84
CA LEU A 154 -6.11 2.33 21.15
C LEU A 154 -7.07 3.02 22.12
N ASP A 155 -7.54 2.32 23.14
CA ASP A 155 -8.43 2.90 24.15
C ASP A 155 -7.70 3.86 25.09
N GLU A 156 -6.44 3.58 25.44
CA GLU A 156 -5.56 4.55 26.11
C GLU A 156 -5.38 5.83 25.30
N ILE A 157 -5.09 5.71 24.00
CA ILE A 157 -4.94 6.86 23.09
C ILE A 157 -6.25 7.64 22.99
N LYS A 158 -7.39 6.97 22.87
CA LYS A 158 -8.71 7.64 22.87
C LYS A 158 -8.98 8.38 24.18
N ALA A 159 -8.70 7.78 25.33
CA ALA A 159 -8.89 8.40 26.63
C ALA A 159 -7.96 9.62 26.84
N ILE A 160 -6.73 9.56 26.33
CA ILE A 160 -5.80 10.69 26.29
C ILE A 160 -6.37 11.79 25.38
N ASN A 161 -6.77 11.45 24.15
CA ASN A 161 -7.31 12.41 23.18
C ASN A 161 -8.60 13.09 23.68
N GLN A 162 -9.50 12.36 24.36
CA GLN A 162 -10.70 12.94 24.97
C GLN A 162 -10.37 13.94 26.09
N ARG A 163 -9.30 13.72 26.85
CA ARG A 163 -8.81 14.70 27.84
C ARG A 163 -8.23 15.93 27.17
N HIS A 164 -7.43 15.74 26.12
CA HIS A 164 -6.83 16.84 25.36
C HIS A 164 -7.86 17.64 24.56
N ALA A 165 -8.98 17.05 24.13
CA ALA A 165 -10.07 17.76 23.45
C ALA A 165 -10.72 18.87 24.30
N LYS A 166 -10.61 18.79 25.63
CA LYS A 166 -11.07 19.84 26.56
C LYS A 166 -10.06 20.97 26.75
N VAL A 167 -8.84 20.80 26.26
CA VAL A 167 -7.75 21.77 26.41
C VAL A 167 -7.62 22.55 25.11
N ASP A 168 -7.81 23.85 25.18
CA ASP A 168 -7.65 24.75 24.04
C ASP A 168 -6.15 24.89 23.68
N THR A 169 -5.76 24.24 22.59
CA THR A 169 -4.38 24.20 22.10
C THR A 169 -3.90 25.55 21.61
N ASP A 170 -4.79 26.38 21.06
CA ASP A 170 -4.41 27.69 20.51
C ASP A 170 -4.10 28.67 21.63
N ALA A 171 -4.87 28.64 22.72
CA ALA A 171 -4.60 29.42 23.93
C ALA A 171 -3.29 29.01 24.63
N LEU A 172 -2.92 27.72 24.58
CA LEU A 172 -1.63 27.24 25.09
C LEU A 172 -0.46 27.65 24.19
N LEU A 173 -0.62 27.55 22.87
CA LEU A 173 0.40 27.97 21.90
C LEU A 173 0.64 29.48 21.99
N ALA A 174 -0.40 30.30 22.16
CA ALA A 174 -0.27 31.74 22.39
C ALA A 174 0.48 32.06 23.69
N LYS A 175 0.22 31.33 24.77
CA LYS A 175 0.97 31.48 26.04
C LYS A 175 2.43 31.08 25.90
N VAL A 176 2.72 29.98 25.19
CA VAL A 176 4.10 29.54 24.95
C VAL A 176 4.85 30.52 24.06
N ALA A 177 4.21 31.03 23.00
CA ALA A 177 4.77 32.09 22.15
C ALA A 177 5.06 33.37 22.95
N SER A 178 4.10 33.82 23.77
CA SER A 178 4.30 34.98 24.67
C SER A 178 5.35 34.75 25.76
N SER A 179 5.59 33.50 26.16
CA SER A 179 6.67 33.15 27.10
C SER A 179 8.04 33.02 26.43
N GLY A 180 8.09 32.74 25.12
CA GLY A 180 9.30 32.80 24.30
C GLY A 180 9.70 34.23 23.92
N GLU A 181 8.76 35.19 24.02
CA GLU A 181 8.98 36.63 23.86
C GLU A 181 9.16 37.37 25.20
N GLN A 182 9.38 36.66 26.32
CA GLN A 182 10.09 37.30 27.41
C GLN A 182 11.54 37.43 26.95
N PRO A 183 12.05 38.64 26.63
CA PRO A 183 13.49 38.79 26.56
C PRO A 183 13.97 38.33 27.93
N VAL A 184 14.81 37.30 27.96
CA VAL A 184 15.78 37.18 29.04
C VAL A 184 16.67 38.40 28.85
N GLU A 185 16.18 39.56 29.30
CA GLU A 185 17.02 40.66 29.73
C GLU A 185 17.86 40.03 30.83
N THR A 186 18.99 39.49 30.40
CA THR A 186 20.21 39.59 31.17
C THR A 186 20.34 41.08 31.47
N LYS A 187 19.68 41.53 32.53
CA LYS A 187 20.04 42.75 33.23
C LYS A 187 21.44 42.45 33.74
N ILE A 188 22.42 42.74 32.89
CA ILE A 188 23.82 42.86 33.29
C ILE A 188 23.79 44.07 34.21
N MET A 189 23.58 43.79 35.50
CA MET A 189 23.66 44.81 36.53
C MET A 189 25.03 45.44 36.43
N THR A 190 25.09 46.77 36.48
CA THR A 190 26.38 47.46 36.47
C THR A 190 27.18 47.02 37.70
N GLU A 191 28.51 46.97 37.60
CA GLU A 191 29.39 46.49 38.68
C GLU A 191 29.13 47.20 40.02
N GLU A 192 28.64 48.44 39.96
CA GLU A 192 28.28 49.28 41.10
C GLU A 192 27.02 48.77 41.84
N GLU A 193 26.01 48.27 41.12
CA GLU A 193 24.78 47.74 41.72
C GLU A 193 25.02 46.37 42.38
N ILE A 194 25.88 45.54 41.78
CA ILE A 194 26.30 44.25 42.33
C ILE A 194 27.12 44.46 43.62
N GLN A 195 28.00 45.47 43.64
CA GLN A 195 28.76 45.83 44.84
C GLN A 195 27.84 46.36 45.96
N ALA A 196 26.87 47.21 45.63
CA ALA A 196 25.90 47.73 46.60
C ALA A 196 25.02 46.62 47.21
N GLU A 197 24.58 45.64 46.41
CA GLU A 197 23.85 44.47 46.91
C GLU A 197 24.72 43.58 47.78
N MET A 198 25.99 43.35 47.40
CA MET A 198 26.94 42.57 48.21
C MET A 198 27.26 43.25 49.55
N GLU A 199 27.34 44.59 49.59
CA GLU A 199 27.50 45.34 50.84
C GLU A 199 26.23 45.31 51.70
N ASN A 200 25.05 45.45 51.10
CA ASN A 200 23.78 45.33 51.81
C ASN A 200 23.56 43.91 52.35
N PHE A 201 24.01 42.90 51.62
CA PHE A 201 24.01 41.50 52.08
C PHE A 201 25.01 41.27 53.21
N ARG A 202 26.20 41.88 53.15
CA ARG A 202 27.19 41.88 54.25
C ARG A 202 26.65 42.57 55.50
N LYS A 203 25.97 43.71 55.36
CA LYS A 203 25.31 44.43 56.47
C LYS A 203 24.20 43.59 57.10
N ARG A 204 23.32 43.00 56.30
CA ARG A 204 22.26 42.09 56.76
C ARG A 204 22.80 40.84 57.46
N LYS A 205 23.92 40.28 56.97
CA LYS A 205 24.57 39.13 57.59
C LYS A 205 25.23 39.51 58.92
N LEU A 206 25.80 40.71 59.02
CA LEU A 206 26.36 41.24 60.26
C LEU A 206 25.25 41.50 61.31
N GLU A 207 24.09 42.00 60.88
CA GLU A 207 22.89 42.15 61.74
C GLU A 207 22.32 40.81 62.18
N GLN A 208 22.25 39.80 61.29
CA GLN A 208 21.81 38.45 61.64
C GLN A 208 22.78 37.70 62.57
N LEU A 209 24.07 38.04 62.57
CA LEU A 209 25.06 37.51 63.51
C LEU A 209 25.04 38.24 64.86
N ALA A 210 24.47 39.45 64.92
CA ALA A 210 24.26 40.21 66.16
C ALA A 210 22.98 39.80 66.90
N SER A 211 21.98 39.26 66.20
CA SER A 211 20.78 38.65 66.80
C SER A 211 20.90 37.13 66.87
N GLY A 212 21.13 36.57 68.07
CA GLY A 212 21.26 35.12 68.28
C GLY A 212 20.04 34.28 67.82
N PRO A 213 20.22 32.96 67.62
CA PRO A 213 19.30 32.14 66.83
C PRO A 213 18.05 31.67 67.62
N PRO A 214 16.84 31.68 67.03
CA PRO A 214 15.71 30.91 67.55
C PRO A 214 15.59 29.51 66.92
N ALA A 215 15.01 28.60 67.71
CA ALA A 215 15.04 27.15 67.56
C ALA A 215 13.89 26.54 66.69
N LYS A 216 14.24 25.41 66.04
CA LYS A 216 13.44 24.23 65.59
C LYS A 216 12.05 24.40 64.94
N ALA A 217 11.86 23.74 63.78
CA ALA A 217 10.92 22.62 63.61
C ALA A 217 11.05 21.95 62.22
N ALA A 218 11.10 20.61 62.23
CA ALA A 218 11.14 19.77 61.05
C ALA A 218 9.75 19.54 60.42
N LYS A 219 9.68 19.40 59.10
CA LYS A 219 8.68 18.57 58.41
C LYS A 219 9.26 18.00 57.11
N THR A 220 9.41 16.68 57.10
CA THR A 220 9.77 15.81 55.97
C THR A 220 8.52 15.17 55.38
N VAL A 221 8.33 15.15 54.04
CA VAL A 221 7.84 14.01 53.22
C VAL A 221 8.11 14.32 51.70
N PRO A 222 7.99 13.38 50.74
CA PRO A 222 9.07 12.56 50.18
C PRO A 222 9.40 12.83 48.69
N LYS A 223 10.53 12.28 48.24
CA LYS A 223 10.97 12.19 46.83
C LYS A 223 10.28 11.02 46.11
N SER A 224 9.75 11.24 44.91
CA SER A 224 9.64 10.22 43.86
C SER A 224 10.09 10.81 42.51
N VAL A 225 11.27 10.39 42.06
CA VAL A 225 11.55 9.51 40.90
C VAL A 225 11.44 10.24 39.54
N VAL A 226 12.63 10.43 38.98
CA VAL A 226 12.96 11.01 37.68
C VAL A 226 12.42 10.11 36.56
N ALA A 227 11.56 10.65 35.69
CA ALA A 227 11.20 10.02 34.43
C ALA A 227 12.23 10.39 33.35
N SER A 228 12.96 9.39 32.88
CA SER A 228 13.85 9.43 31.73
C SER A 228 13.07 9.54 30.42
N LYS A 229 13.49 10.48 29.57
CA LYS A 229 12.94 10.79 28.24
C LYS A 229 13.30 9.71 27.21
N PRO A 230 12.36 9.14 26.43
CA PRO A 230 12.72 8.28 25.31
C PRO A 230 13.10 9.08 24.07
N LYS A 231 14.21 8.69 23.44
CA LYS A 231 14.70 9.18 22.15
C LYS A 231 13.81 8.63 21.02
N ALA A 232 13.21 9.51 20.22
CA ALA A 232 12.61 9.14 18.94
C ALA A 232 13.72 8.82 17.93
N LYS A 233 13.75 7.60 17.40
CA LYS A 233 14.53 7.22 16.22
C LYS A 233 13.70 7.55 14.98
N ALA A 234 14.19 8.44 14.13
CA ALA A 234 13.65 8.70 12.81
C ALA A 234 14.01 7.53 11.86
N ALA A 235 13.03 7.03 11.10
CA ALA A 235 13.26 6.13 9.97
C ALA A 235 13.80 6.94 8.77
N PRO A 236 14.75 6.41 7.99
CA PRO A 236 15.31 7.14 6.85
C PRO A 236 14.39 7.09 5.63
N ALA A 237 14.10 8.27 5.06
CA ALA A 237 13.54 8.41 3.73
C ALA A 237 14.57 7.94 2.68
N LYS A 238 14.19 7.01 1.81
CA LYS A 238 15.00 6.64 0.63
C LYS A 238 14.94 7.78 -0.38
N ALA A 239 16.09 8.39 -0.63
CA ALA A 239 16.32 9.31 -1.75
C ALA A 239 16.36 8.53 -3.06
N VAL A 240 15.54 8.95 -4.02
CA VAL A 240 15.63 8.54 -5.42
C VAL A 240 16.80 9.30 -6.05
N ALA A 241 17.88 8.59 -6.38
CA ALA A 241 19.00 9.15 -7.11
C ALA A 241 18.65 9.20 -8.62
N LEU A 242 18.34 10.40 -9.10
CA LEU A 242 18.50 10.78 -10.50
C LEU A 242 20.00 10.86 -10.79
N VAL A 243 20.51 9.98 -11.65
CA VAL A 243 21.77 10.22 -12.35
C VAL A 243 21.46 10.21 -13.84
N GLY A 244 21.26 11.41 -14.38
CA GLY A 244 21.51 11.67 -15.79
C GLY A 244 23.00 11.99 -15.93
N ASN A 245 23.70 11.22 -16.77
CA ASN A 245 24.96 11.63 -17.37
C ASN A 245 24.81 11.44 -18.88
N TYR A 246 24.54 12.55 -19.56
CA TYR A 246 24.79 12.74 -20.99
C TYR A 246 26.14 13.47 -21.07
N ASP A 247 27.12 12.86 -21.74
CA ASP A 247 28.20 13.51 -22.51
C ASP A 247 29.01 12.38 -23.17
N SER A 248 28.91 12.15 -24.49
CA SER A 248 29.52 12.92 -25.57
C SER A 248 31.07 12.88 -25.52
N ASN A 249 31.68 11.93 -26.25
CA ASN A 249 32.87 12.15 -27.12
C ASN A 249 33.49 10.83 -27.67
N SER A 250 33.67 10.83 -29.00
CA SER A 250 34.80 10.32 -29.80
C SER A 250 35.44 8.96 -29.48
N ASP A 251 35.19 7.93 -30.31
CA ASP A 251 36.02 7.47 -31.45
C ASP A 251 35.35 6.27 -32.15
#